data_AF-A0A0F9XNI8-F1
#
_entry.id   AF-A0A0F9XNI8-F1
#
_cell.length_a   1.000
_cell.length_b   1.000
_cell.length_c   1.000
_cell.angle_alpha   90.00
_cell.angle_beta   90.00
_cell.angle_gamma   90.00
#
_symmetry.space_group_name_H-M   'P 1'
#
loop_
_entity.id
_entity.type
_entity.pdbx_description
1 polymer ?
#
loop_
_entity_poly.entity_id
_entity_poly.type
_entity_poly.pdbx_seq_one_letter_code
_entity_poly.pdbx_strand_id
1 'polypeptide(L)'
;MPLHRLHNIGDVKIGFKGQTTEISTYNKLENRFIDLGEEFFSLGQGIEFYQKMAALPAPLGKQILSALRDIVVKSDVIESIKNEEVFGTSLLRGVSLSVVKGQYARILNGLAELTDFKFKFLDLKS
;
A
#
# COMPACT_ATOMS: atom_id res chain seq x y z
N MET A 1 -7.16 -30.89 14.33
CA MET A 1 -7.65 -29.83 13.41
C MET A 1 -6.64 -28.70 13.42
N PRO A 2 -6.22 -28.14 12.28
CA PRO A 2 -5.35 -26.97 12.31
C PRO A 2 -6.15 -25.80 12.90
N LEU A 3 -5.59 -25.10 13.88
CA LEU A 3 -6.14 -23.83 14.34
C LEU A 3 -5.98 -22.82 13.19
N HIS A 4 -7.08 -22.41 12.56
CA HIS A 4 -7.06 -21.25 11.66
C HIS A 4 -6.73 -20.01 12.51
N ARG A 5 -5.53 -19.47 12.37
CA ARG A 5 -5.13 -18.23 13.04
C ARG A 5 -5.59 -17.05 12.19
N LEU A 6 -6.40 -16.18 12.77
CA LEU A 6 -6.71 -14.88 12.18
C LEU A 6 -5.55 -13.92 12.46
N HIS A 7 -5.09 -13.24 11.41
CA HIS A 7 -4.03 -12.23 11.50
C HIS A 7 -4.63 -10.85 11.20
N ASN A 8 -4.55 -9.92 12.15
CA ASN A 8 -4.89 -8.53 11.89
C ASN A 8 -3.67 -7.81 11.30
N ILE A 9 -3.73 -7.48 10.01
CA ILE A 9 -2.63 -6.84 9.28
C ILE A 9 -2.74 -5.31 9.29
N GLY A 10 -3.96 -4.76 9.34
CA GLY A 10 -4.23 -3.33 9.22
C GLY A 10 -4.97 -2.99 7.93
N ASP A 11 -4.99 -1.70 7.59
CA ASP A 11 -5.81 -1.17 6.51
C ASP A 11 -5.05 -1.11 5.18
N VAL A 12 -5.78 -1.37 4.09
CA VAL A 12 -5.32 -1.21 2.72
C VAL A 12 -6.29 -0.30 1.96
N LYS A 13 -5.76 0.66 1.21
CA LYS A 13 -6.53 1.45 0.27
C LYS A 13 -6.46 0.83 -1.11
N ILE A 14 -7.59 0.77 -1.81
CA ILE A 14 -7.70 0.23 -3.17
C ILE A 14 -8.31 1.30 -4.06
N GLY A 15 -7.63 1.60 -5.17
CA GLY A 15 -8.12 2.46 -6.25
C GLY A 15 -8.12 1.73 -7.58
N PHE A 16 -8.74 2.32 -8.60
CA PHE A 16 -8.71 1.81 -9.95
C PHE A 16 -8.49 2.92 -10.99
N LYS A 17 -8.01 2.55 -12.18
CA LYS A 17 -7.78 3.47 -13.30
C LYS A 17 -9.07 4.08 -13.82
N GLY A 18 -9.06 5.37 -14.10
CA GLY A 18 -10.24 6.13 -14.52
C GLY A 18 -11.28 6.29 -13.41
N GLN A 19 -10.89 6.20 -12.14
CA GLN A 19 -11.81 6.37 -11.02
C GLN A 19 -12.27 7.81 -10.89
N THR A 20 -13.57 8.02 -11.07
CA THR A 20 -14.25 9.30 -10.82
C THR A 20 -14.91 9.28 -9.43
N THR A 21 -15.45 10.42 -8.98
CA THR A 21 -16.23 10.49 -7.75
C THR A 21 -17.58 9.77 -7.83
N GLU A 22 -18.01 9.38 -9.03
CA GLU A 22 -19.32 8.74 -9.27
C GLU A 22 -19.30 7.23 -8.97
N ILE A 23 -18.14 6.59 -9.10
CA ILE A 23 -17.99 5.15 -8.90
C ILE A 23 -17.04 4.90 -7.73
N SER A 24 -17.60 4.45 -6.61
CA SER A 24 -16.80 3.99 -5.48
C SER A 24 -16.08 2.69 -5.85
N THR A 25 -14.88 2.48 -5.29
CA THR A 25 -14.15 1.20 -5.44
C THR A 25 -15.01 0.01 -5.03
N TYR A 26 -15.82 0.17 -3.98
CA TYR A 26 -16.71 -0.86 -3.46
C TYR A 26 -17.72 -1.37 -4.51
N ASN A 27 -18.20 -0.50 -5.40
CA ASN A 27 -19.16 -0.90 -6.44
C ASN A 27 -18.51 -1.71 -7.57
N LYS A 28 -17.19 -1.55 -7.78
CA LYS A 28 -16.44 -2.22 -8.86
C LYS A 28 -15.74 -3.49 -8.38
N LEU A 29 -15.49 -3.60 -7.08
CA LEU A 29 -14.82 -4.75 -6.48
C LEU A 29 -15.82 -5.89 -6.28
N GLU A 30 -15.41 -7.11 -6.62
CA GLU A 30 -16.16 -8.29 -6.22
C GLU A 30 -16.07 -8.53 -4.71
N ASN A 31 -17.12 -9.09 -4.12
CA ASN A 31 -17.13 -9.43 -2.68
C ASN A 31 -16.09 -10.50 -2.31
N ARG A 32 -15.60 -11.26 -3.30
CA ARG A 32 -14.55 -12.26 -3.15
C ARG A 32 -13.73 -12.28 -4.42
N PHE A 33 -12.41 -12.26 -4.29
CA PHE A 33 -11.48 -12.34 -5.41
C PHE A 33 -10.22 -13.08 -4.96
N ILE A 34 -9.52 -13.68 -5.91
CA ILE A 34 -8.20 -14.27 -5.69
C ILE A 34 -7.12 -13.22 -5.93
N ASP A 35 -7.33 -12.39 -6.95
CA ASP A 35 -6.46 -11.28 -7.36
C ASP A 35 -7.30 -10.10 -7.83
N LEU A 36 -6.71 -8.90 -7.73
CA LEU A 36 -7.28 -7.71 -8.34
C LEU A 36 -6.87 -7.62 -9.81
N GLY A 37 -7.83 -7.25 -10.66
CA GLY A 37 -7.61 -7.00 -12.09
C GLY A 37 -6.60 -5.88 -12.38
N GLU A 38 -6.13 -5.81 -13.62
CA GLU A 38 -5.05 -4.90 -14.03
C GLU A 38 -5.36 -3.40 -13.90
N GLU A 39 -6.64 -3.07 -13.83
CA GLU A 39 -7.14 -1.73 -13.60
C GLU A 39 -6.96 -1.26 -12.15
N PHE A 40 -6.78 -2.18 -11.21
CA PHE A 40 -6.68 -1.86 -9.78
C PHE A 40 -5.23 -1.66 -9.32
N PHE A 41 -5.11 -0.97 -8.21
CA PHE A 41 -3.87 -0.77 -7.47
C PHE A 41 -4.18 -0.53 -6.00
N SER A 42 -3.24 -0.88 -5.12
CA SER A 42 -3.44 -0.70 -3.68
C SER A 42 -2.21 -0.16 -2.95
N LEU A 43 -2.43 0.30 -1.72
CA LEU A 43 -1.39 0.75 -0.82
C LEU A 43 -1.79 0.46 0.63
N GLY A 44 -1.00 -0.39 1.29
CA GLY A 44 -1.04 -0.58 2.73
C GLY A 44 -0.82 0.71 3.51
N GLN A 45 -1.54 0.88 4.62
CA GLN A 45 -1.46 2.09 5.44
C GLN A 45 -0.47 1.93 6.59
N GLY A 46 0.59 2.74 6.54
CA GLY A 46 1.57 2.83 7.62
C GLY A 46 2.64 1.73 7.61
N ILE A 47 3.67 1.98 8.41
CA ILE A 47 4.83 1.08 8.59
C ILE A 47 4.39 -0.28 9.15
N GLU A 48 3.51 -0.28 10.15
CA GLU A 48 3.06 -1.48 10.86
C GLU A 48 2.42 -2.51 9.91
N PHE A 49 1.69 -2.05 8.89
CA PHE A 49 1.10 -2.92 7.88
C PHE A 49 2.17 -3.75 7.16
N TYR A 50 3.25 -3.10 6.69
CA TYR A 50 4.33 -3.78 5.98
C TYR A 50 5.18 -4.65 6.90
N GLN A 51 5.36 -4.26 8.17
CA GLN A 51 6.01 -5.10 9.18
C GLN A 51 5.22 -6.40 9.40
N LYS A 52 3.90 -6.30 9.54
CA LYS A 52 3.01 -7.46 9.71
C LYS A 52 2.98 -8.36 8.47
N MET A 53 2.94 -7.77 7.27
CA MET A 53 3.05 -8.53 6.02
C MET A 53 4.39 -9.27 5.91
N ALA A 54 5.50 -8.63 6.29
CA ALA A 54 6.82 -9.23 6.29
C ALA A 54 6.98 -10.35 7.34
N ALA A 55 6.24 -10.26 8.46
CA ALA A 55 6.25 -11.26 9.52
C ALA A 55 5.44 -12.53 9.20
N LEU A 56 4.67 -12.54 8.11
CA LEU A 56 3.97 -13.74 7.65
C LEU A 56 4.98 -14.79 7.12
N PRO A 57 4.68 -16.09 7.20
CA PRO A 57 5.54 -17.14 6.66
C PRO A 57 5.86 -16.88 5.19
N ALA A 58 7.14 -16.80 4.84
CA ALA A 58 7.54 -16.53 3.46
C ALA A 58 7.06 -17.67 2.53
N PRO A 59 6.54 -17.37 1.32
CA PRO A 59 6.44 -16.04 0.68
C PRO A 59 5.07 -15.35 0.82
N LEU A 60 4.23 -15.76 1.79
CA LEU A 60 2.80 -15.44 1.85
C LEU A 60 2.49 -13.94 1.78
N GLY A 61 3.18 -13.11 2.57
CA GLY A 61 2.92 -11.66 2.58
C GLY A 61 3.13 -11.01 1.21
N LYS A 62 4.20 -11.37 0.49
CA LYS A 62 4.45 -10.87 -0.87
C LYS A 62 3.45 -11.39 -1.88
N GLN A 63 2.97 -12.63 -1.72
CA GLN A 63 1.91 -13.18 -2.58
C GLN A 63 0.59 -12.42 -2.41
N ILE A 64 0.19 -12.15 -1.17
CA ILE A 64 -1.02 -11.36 -0.86
C ILE A 64 -0.88 -9.95 -1.45
N LEU A 65 0.25 -9.27 -1.23
CA LEU A 65 0.47 -7.93 -1.76
C LEU A 65 0.51 -7.90 -3.30
N SER A 66 1.05 -8.94 -3.94
CA SER A 66 1.02 -9.07 -5.40
C SER A 66 -0.41 -9.25 -5.93
N ALA A 67 -1.22 -10.07 -5.25
CA ALA A 67 -2.64 -10.28 -5.59
C ALA A 67 -3.46 -9.00 -5.38
N LEU A 68 -3.14 -8.21 -4.35
CA LEU A 68 -3.73 -6.89 -4.12
C LEU A 68 -3.18 -5.79 -5.03
N ARG A 69 -2.22 -6.10 -5.91
CA ARG A 69 -1.52 -5.11 -6.75
C ARG A 69 -0.98 -3.93 -5.94
N ASP A 70 -0.39 -4.22 -4.79
CA ASP A 70 0.19 -3.21 -3.90
C ASP A 70 1.40 -2.54 -4.58
N ILE A 71 1.41 -1.20 -4.61
CA ILE A 71 2.40 -0.41 -5.34
C ILE A 71 3.83 -0.51 -4.76
N VAL A 72 4.02 -1.06 -3.56
CA VAL A 72 5.34 -1.37 -3.00
C VAL A 72 5.92 -2.62 -3.67
N VAL A 73 5.10 -3.62 -3.97
CA VAL A 73 5.51 -4.84 -4.69
C VAL A 73 5.50 -4.63 -6.20
N LYS A 74 4.47 -3.96 -6.74
CA LYS A 74 4.29 -3.66 -8.16
C LYS A 74 4.57 -2.19 -8.47
N SER A 75 5.81 -1.77 -8.22
CA SER A 75 6.23 -0.38 -8.37
C SER A 75 6.18 0.15 -9.81
N ASP A 76 6.16 -0.74 -10.80
CA ASP A 76 5.97 -0.47 -12.22
C ASP A 76 4.59 0.12 -12.53
N VAL A 77 3.57 -0.22 -11.73
CA VAL A 77 2.20 0.31 -11.89
C VAL A 77 2.15 1.83 -11.66
N ILE A 78 3.03 2.37 -10.81
CA ILE A 78 3.03 3.78 -10.40
C ILE A 78 3.05 4.72 -11.60
N GLU A 79 3.87 4.43 -12.62
CA GLU A 79 3.99 5.30 -13.79
C GLU A 79 2.68 5.37 -14.58
N SER A 80 1.92 4.28 -14.61
CA SER A 80 0.62 4.21 -15.30
C SER A 80 -0.53 4.87 -14.54
N ILE A 81 -0.37 5.15 -13.24
CA ILE A 81 -1.44 5.67 -12.37
C ILE A 81 -1.12 7.04 -11.77
N LYS A 82 0.09 7.58 -11.98
CA LYS A 82 0.52 8.84 -11.34
C LYS A 82 -0.35 10.06 -11.68
N ASN A 83 -1.06 10.00 -12.80
CA ASN A 83 -1.97 11.05 -13.27
C ASN A 83 -3.42 10.82 -12.83
N GLU A 84 -3.73 9.69 -12.19
CA GLU A 84 -5.06 9.41 -11.64
C GLU A 84 -5.28 10.29 -10.41
N GLU A 85 -6.42 11.00 -10.36
CA GLU A 85 -6.73 11.88 -9.22
C GLU A 85 -6.77 11.10 -7.90
N VAL A 86 -7.34 9.90 -7.92
CA VAL A 86 -7.44 9.03 -6.73
C VAL A 86 -6.08 8.61 -6.18
N PHE A 87 -5.05 8.56 -7.03
CA PHE A 87 -3.69 8.20 -6.63
C PHE A 87 -3.11 9.20 -5.64
N GLY A 88 -3.19 10.50 -5.95
CA GLY A 88 -2.70 11.56 -5.07
C GLY A 88 -3.65 11.86 -3.92
N THR A 89 -4.94 12.03 -4.23
CA THR A 89 -5.92 12.56 -3.27
C THR A 89 -6.35 11.55 -2.21
N SER A 90 -6.38 10.25 -2.54
CA SER A 90 -6.89 9.20 -1.63
C SER A 90 -5.82 8.17 -1.29
N LEU A 91 -5.19 7.56 -2.29
CA LEU A 91 -4.24 6.47 -2.07
C LEU A 91 -3.02 6.94 -1.27
N LEU A 92 -2.31 7.95 -1.77
CA LEU A 92 -1.10 8.52 -1.15
C LEU A 92 -1.39 9.57 -0.06
N ARG A 93 -2.65 9.80 0.33
CA ARG A 93 -2.97 10.82 1.33
C ARG A 93 -2.17 10.61 2.62
N GLY A 94 -1.26 11.52 2.93
CA GLY A 94 -0.39 11.48 4.10
C GLY A 94 0.90 10.64 3.95
N VAL A 95 1.20 10.12 2.75
CA VAL A 95 2.38 9.27 2.48
C VAL A 95 3.07 9.71 1.18
N SER A 96 4.39 9.94 1.23
CA SER A 96 5.16 10.29 0.04
C SER A 96 5.57 9.06 -0.77
N LEU A 97 5.79 9.23 -2.08
CA LEU A 97 6.36 8.18 -2.93
C LEU A 97 7.74 7.71 -2.46
N SER A 98 8.51 8.57 -1.80
CA SER A 98 9.80 8.20 -1.20
C SER A 98 9.63 7.19 -0.06
N VAL A 99 8.58 7.34 0.76
CA VAL A 99 8.24 6.38 1.81
C VAL A 99 7.82 5.04 1.20
N VAL A 100 6.97 5.07 0.17
CA VAL A 100 6.50 3.88 -0.55
C VAL A 100 7.67 3.10 -1.18
N LYS A 101 8.48 3.77 -2.00
CA LYS A 101 9.59 3.13 -2.73
C LYS A 101 10.79 2.80 -1.84
N GLY A 102 10.93 3.50 -0.72
CA GLY A 102 12.05 3.35 0.21
C GLY A 102 11.68 2.54 1.44
N GLN A 103 11.07 3.19 2.43
CA GLN A 103 10.84 2.63 3.76
C GLN A 103 9.98 1.36 3.70
N TYR A 104 8.82 1.39 3.04
CA TYR A 104 7.92 0.24 2.97
C TYR A 104 8.57 -0.94 2.23
N ALA A 105 9.21 -0.67 1.09
CA ALA A 105 9.93 -1.69 0.32
C ALA A 105 11.05 -2.35 1.13
N ARG A 106 11.80 -1.58 1.94
CA ARG A 106 12.87 -2.12 2.79
C ARG A 106 12.33 -3.01 3.90
N ILE A 107 11.29 -2.56 4.61
CA ILE A 107 10.61 -3.34 5.66
C ILE A 107 10.10 -4.66 5.10
N LEU A 108 9.42 -4.61 3.94
CA LEU A 108 8.87 -5.80 3.30
C LEU A 108 9.94 -6.82 2.88
N ASN A 109 11.17 -6.37 2.67
CA ASN A 109 12.32 -7.22 2.35
C ASN A 109 13.11 -7.65 3.60
N GLY A 110 12.61 -7.40 4.80
CA GLY A 110 13.26 -7.79 6.06
C GLY A 110 14.49 -6.95 6.39
N LEU A 111 14.68 -5.80 5.74
CA LEU A 111 15.78 -4.89 6.03
C LEU A 111 15.37 -3.97 7.19
N ALA A 112 16.28 -3.77 8.14
CA ALA A 112 16.05 -2.93 9.32
C ALA A 112 15.57 -1.52 8.93
N GLU A 113 14.67 -0.94 9.72
CA GLU A 113 14.24 0.45 9.54
C GLU A 113 15.45 1.39 9.51
N LEU A 114 15.44 2.33 8.57
CA LEU A 114 16.28 3.52 8.73
C LEU A 114 15.49 4.39 9.71
N THR A 115 16.07 4.69 10.86
CA THR A 115 15.48 5.60 11.83
C THR A 115 15.09 6.90 11.12
N ASP A 116 13.82 7.30 11.25
CA ASP A 116 13.28 8.48 10.60
C ASP A 116 14.17 9.70 10.89
N PHE A 117 14.64 10.34 9.82
CA PHE A 117 15.24 11.67 9.91
C PHE A 117 14.12 12.65 10.27
N LYS A 118 14.04 13.02 11.55
CA LYS A 118 13.08 14.02 12.05
C LYS A 118 13.54 15.41 11.64
N PHE A 119 13.05 15.93 10.52
CA PHE A 119 13.17 17.35 10.22
C PHE A 119 12.10 18.13 10.98
N LYS A 120 12.53 19.07 11.83
CA LYS A 120 11.66 20.13 12.37
C LYS A 120 11.77 21.35 11.46
N PHE A 121 10.64 21.86 10.99
CA PHE A 121 10.59 23.19 10.42
C PHE A 121 10.67 24.20 11.58
N LEU A 122 11.74 25.00 11.61
CA LEU A 122 11.75 26.20 12.43
C LEU A 122 10.99 27.28 11.66
N ASP A 123 9.81 27.64 12.14
CA ASP A 123 9.16 28.89 11.74
C ASP A 123 10.02 30.04 12.26
N LEU A 124 10.83 30.63 11.39
CA LEU A 124 11.45 31.93 11.62
C LEU A 124 10.35 32.98 11.40
N LYS A 125 9.68 33.39 12.48
CA LYS A 125 8.84 34.59 12.45
C LYS A 125 9.73 35.82 12.24
N SER A 126 9.48 36.51 11.13
CA SER A 126 9.94 37.86 10.80
C SER A 126 9.32 38.92 11.71
#